data_AF-A0A2M7BLT3-F1
#
_entry.id   AF-A0A2M7BLT3-F1
#
_cell.length_a   1.000
_cell.length_b   1.000
_cell.length_c   1.000
_cell.angle_alpha   90.00
_cell.angle_beta   90.00
_cell.angle_gamma   90.00
#
_symmetry.space_group_name_H-M   'P 1'
#
loop_
_entity.id
_entity.type
_entity.pdbx_description
1 polymer ?
#
loop_
_entity_poly.entity_id
_entity_poly.type
_entity_poly.pdbx_seq_one_letter_code
_entity_poly.pdbx_strand_id
1 'polypeptide(L)'
;MLIDEDLSLRLDQGDCRSDDDLLKMAGGQLTEETGRMMQKQAAARFQADLSQPHNTINRLTQTTGKGAFAPFSETSWFYYPEMELALFALLEEEATDIDRVTDALTAIGLFGFGRDASTGGGRFSLAEGEEKTIPTADGANACYLLAPAIPEKSDSSEHYFTPFVRFGKHGDRLARSANPFRNLVIMADEGAVFIPKNRAVFEKPYLGRPAFNTSKVMAQTVVQGYAPYLPFRLER
;
A
#
# COMPACT_ATOMS: atom_id res chain seq x y z
N MET A 1 -13.28 -6.89 -2.66
CA MET A 1 -14.18 -6.23 -3.64
C MET A 1 -13.37 -6.11 -4.91
N LEU A 2 -13.90 -6.59 -6.03
CA LEU A 2 -13.29 -6.40 -7.34
C LEU A 2 -13.60 -4.99 -7.83
N ILE A 3 -12.61 -4.38 -8.47
CA ILE A 3 -12.73 -3.10 -9.16
C ILE A 3 -12.46 -3.41 -10.63
N ASP A 4 -13.31 -2.93 -11.51
CA ASP A 4 -13.15 -3.12 -12.95
C ASP A 4 -11.93 -2.34 -13.48
N GLU A 5 -11.45 -2.69 -14.67
CA GLU A 5 -10.28 -2.02 -15.31
C GLU A 5 -10.52 -0.53 -15.61
N ASP A 6 -11.78 -0.11 -15.70
CA ASP A 6 -12.20 1.29 -15.83
C ASP A 6 -12.33 2.02 -14.48
N LEU A 7 -11.92 1.35 -13.40
CA LEU A 7 -12.01 1.80 -12.01
C LEU A 7 -13.45 2.01 -11.51
N SER A 8 -14.46 1.53 -12.24
CA SER A 8 -15.84 1.64 -11.79
C SER A 8 -16.08 0.76 -10.56
N LEU A 9 -16.78 1.34 -9.57
CA LEU A 9 -17.10 0.66 -8.33
C LEU A 9 -18.46 -0.02 -8.45
N ARG A 10 -18.48 -1.35 -8.38
CA ARG A 10 -19.71 -2.15 -8.25
C ARG A 10 -19.82 -2.69 -6.84
N LEU A 11 -20.94 -2.42 -6.18
CA LEU A 11 -21.17 -2.80 -4.78
C LEU A 11 -22.03 -4.05 -4.63
N ASP A 12 -22.12 -4.86 -5.69
CA ASP A 12 -22.89 -6.09 -5.65
C ASP A 12 -22.16 -7.13 -4.78
N GLN A 13 -22.90 -7.88 -3.95
CA GLN A 13 -22.31 -8.94 -3.11
C GLN A 13 -21.54 -9.98 -3.95
N GLY A 14 -21.91 -10.12 -5.22
CA GLY A 14 -21.25 -10.98 -6.20
C GLY A 14 -19.85 -10.55 -6.61
N ASP A 15 -19.38 -9.35 -6.22
CA ASP A 15 -18.06 -8.81 -6.58
C ASP A 15 -17.06 -8.84 -5.40
N CYS A 16 -17.48 -9.33 -4.24
CA CYS A 16 -16.55 -9.67 -3.16
C CYS A 16 -15.92 -11.04 -3.44
N ARG A 17 -14.59 -11.09 -3.45
CA ARG A 17 -13.80 -12.32 -3.59
C ARG A 17 -12.98 -12.52 -2.33
N SER A 18 -12.95 -13.76 -1.84
CA SER A 18 -12.02 -14.18 -0.80
C SER A 18 -10.65 -14.54 -1.41
N ASP A 19 -9.63 -14.68 -0.58
CA ASP A 19 -8.30 -15.16 -1.01
C ASP A 19 -8.38 -16.50 -1.76
N ASP A 20 -9.29 -17.40 -1.34
CA ASP A 20 -9.52 -18.68 -2.01
C ASP A 20 -10.15 -18.51 -3.40
N ASP A 21 -11.00 -17.50 -3.59
CA ASP A 21 -11.58 -17.19 -4.89
C ASP A 21 -10.54 -16.57 -5.82
N LEU A 22 -9.73 -15.64 -5.30
CA LEU A 22 -8.64 -15.02 -6.04
C LEU A 22 -7.59 -16.05 -6.47
N LEU A 23 -7.28 -17.03 -5.61
CA LEU A 23 -6.36 -18.12 -5.93
C LEU A 23 -6.86 -18.98 -7.09
N LYS A 24 -8.17 -19.29 -7.12
CA LYS A 24 -8.78 -20.03 -8.25
C LYS A 24 -8.73 -19.24 -9.55
N MET A 25 -8.95 -17.93 -9.47
CA MET A 25 -8.86 -17.03 -10.63
C MET A 25 -7.42 -16.96 -11.17
N ALA A 26 -6.43 -16.75 -10.28
CA ALA A 26 -5.03 -16.66 -10.65
C ALA A 26 -4.49 -17.95 -11.28
N GLY A 27 -4.91 -19.13 -10.80
CA GLY A 27 -4.48 -20.42 -11.35
C GLY A 27 -4.81 -20.60 -12.85
N GLY A 28 -5.84 -19.93 -13.36
CA GLY A 28 -6.20 -19.96 -14.78
C GLY A 28 -5.37 -19.02 -15.68
N GLN A 29 -4.57 -18.13 -15.08
CA GLN A 29 -3.80 -17.11 -15.78
C GLN A 29 -2.29 -17.40 -15.80
N LEU A 30 -1.84 -18.42 -15.04
CA LEU A 30 -0.43 -18.80 -14.98
C LEU A 30 0.11 -19.28 -16.32
N THR A 31 1.39 -19.00 -16.57
CA THR A 31 2.13 -19.68 -17.64
C THR A 31 2.17 -21.20 -17.42
N GLU A 32 2.31 -21.98 -18.50
CA GLU A 32 2.36 -23.44 -18.41
C GLU A 32 3.49 -23.97 -17.50
N GLU A 33 4.62 -23.26 -17.44
CA GLU A 33 5.76 -23.64 -16.61
C GLU A 33 5.41 -23.48 -15.13
N THR A 34 4.95 -22.29 -14.75
CA THR A 34 4.55 -21.97 -13.37
C THR A 34 3.36 -22.82 -12.93
N GLY A 35 2.37 -23.04 -13.80
CA GLY A 35 1.24 -23.92 -13.53
C GLY A 35 1.68 -25.36 -13.20
N ARG A 36 2.66 -25.91 -13.94
CA ARG A 36 3.23 -27.24 -13.66
C ARG A 36 3.99 -27.29 -12.32
N MET A 37 4.66 -26.21 -11.93
CA MET A 37 5.31 -26.11 -10.62
C MET A 37 4.28 -26.07 -9.49
N MET A 38 3.23 -25.28 -9.67
CA MET A 38 2.18 -25.09 -8.66
C MET A 38 1.32 -26.33 -8.43
N GLN A 39 1.04 -27.14 -9.47
CA GLN A 39 0.32 -28.41 -9.33
C GLN A 39 1.00 -29.41 -8.37
N LYS A 40 2.32 -29.27 -8.17
CA LYS A 40 3.09 -30.13 -7.25
C LYS A 40 3.07 -29.63 -5.80
N GLN A 41 2.56 -28.43 -5.53
CA GLN A 41 2.45 -27.90 -4.18
C GLN A 41 1.07 -28.22 -3.58
N ALA A 42 1.08 -28.94 -2.46
CA ALA A 42 -0.14 -29.46 -1.82
C ALA A 42 -1.02 -28.39 -1.14
N ALA A 43 -0.53 -27.15 -0.99
CA ALA A 43 -1.24 -26.07 -0.31
C ALA A 43 -0.83 -24.69 -0.86
N ALA A 44 -1.23 -24.39 -2.09
CA ALA A 44 -1.12 -23.06 -2.64
C ALA A 44 -1.93 -22.05 -1.80
N ARG A 45 -1.39 -20.85 -1.59
CA ARG A 45 -2.07 -19.73 -0.94
C ARG A 45 -1.88 -18.48 -1.78
N PHE A 46 -2.86 -17.60 -1.74
CA PHE A 46 -2.79 -16.29 -2.41
C PHE A 46 -1.62 -15.44 -1.87
N GLN A 47 -1.44 -15.48 -0.54
CA GLN A 47 -0.29 -14.96 0.17
C GLN A 47 0.20 -16.02 1.16
N ALA A 48 1.49 -16.30 1.13
CA ALA A 48 2.13 -17.26 2.02
C ALA A 48 3.17 -16.59 2.89
N ASP A 49 3.28 -17.05 4.14
CA ASP A 49 4.32 -16.66 5.07
C ASP A 49 5.33 -17.79 5.25
N LEU A 50 6.62 -17.43 5.36
CA LEU A 50 7.71 -18.34 5.66
C LEU A 50 8.49 -17.81 6.85
N SER A 51 8.43 -18.54 7.95
CA SER A 51 9.29 -18.29 9.11
C SER A 51 10.69 -18.84 8.85
N GLN A 52 11.68 -17.95 8.80
CA GLN A 52 13.08 -18.29 8.60
C GLN A 52 13.86 -18.06 9.91
N PRO A 53 14.56 -19.07 10.44
CA PRO A 53 15.42 -18.89 11.60
C PRO A 53 16.74 -18.22 11.20
N HIS A 54 17.14 -17.21 11.97
CA HIS A 54 18.39 -16.48 11.83
C HIS A 54 19.27 -16.66 13.06
N ASN A 55 20.56 -16.80 12.82
CA ASN A 55 21.59 -16.90 13.85
C ASN A 55 22.62 -15.79 13.66
N THR A 56 22.82 -14.97 14.70
CA THR A 56 23.92 -14.01 14.72
C THR A 56 25.12 -14.65 15.40
N ILE A 57 26.22 -14.83 14.67
CA ILE A 57 27.45 -15.44 15.18
C ILE A 57 28.38 -14.36 15.75
N ASN A 58 28.79 -14.51 17.01
CA ASN A 58 29.81 -13.67 17.61
C ASN A 58 31.18 -14.05 17.03
N ARG A 59 31.84 -13.11 16.32
CA ARG A 59 33.13 -13.35 15.67
C ARG A 59 34.29 -13.63 16.64
N LEU A 60 34.19 -13.18 17.90
CA LEU A 60 35.22 -13.43 18.91
C LEU A 60 35.11 -14.85 19.50
N THR A 61 33.88 -15.32 19.75
CA THR A 61 33.65 -16.62 20.37
C THR A 61 33.32 -17.72 19.37
N GLN A 62 33.02 -17.36 18.12
CA GLN A 62 32.52 -18.25 17.07
C GLN A 62 31.24 -19.01 17.47
N THR A 63 30.42 -18.41 18.33
CA THR A 63 29.18 -19.00 18.84
C THR A 63 28.00 -18.04 18.76
N THR A 64 26.79 -18.58 18.80
CA THR A 64 25.57 -17.83 19.13
C THR A 64 25.42 -17.73 20.65
N GLY A 65 24.46 -16.93 21.15
CA GLY A 65 24.35 -16.69 22.59
C GLY A 65 23.08 -15.97 23.03
N LYS A 66 23.22 -14.98 23.90
CA LYS A 66 22.13 -14.17 24.46
C LYS A 66 22.17 -12.75 23.91
N GLY A 67 21.09 -12.00 24.07
CA GLY A 67 21.01 -10.61 23.59
C GLY A 67 21.12 -10.55 22.07
N ALA A 68 22.02 -9.72 21.55
CA ALA A 68 22.20 -9.52 20.10
C ALA A 68 22.67 -10.78 19.33
N PHE A 69 23.18 -11.80 20.03
CA PHE A 69 23.60 -13.09 19.45
C PHE A 69 22.57 -14.20 19.65
N ALA A 70 21.40 -13.88 20.23
CA ALA A 70 20.33 -14.84 20.39
C ALA A 70 19.73 -15.20 19.02
N PRO A 71 19.49 -16.50 18.74
CA PRO A 71 18.70 -16.91 17.59
C PRO A 71 17.33 -16.23 17.60
N PHE A 72 16.87 -15.81 16.43
CA PHE A 72 15.56 -15.20 16.23
C PHE A 72 14.98 -15.71 14.92
N SER A 73 13.66 -15.56 14.73
CA SER A 73 13.03 -15.88 13.45
C SER A 73 12.46 -14.61 12.83
N GLU A 74 12.56 -14.53 11.51
CA GLU A 74 11.88 -13.50 10.72
C GLU A 74 10.87 -14.16 9.79
N THR A 75 9.72 -13.51 9.64
CA THR A 75 8.68 -13.98 8.73
C THR A 75 8.78 -13.20 7.44
N SER A 76 9.00 -13.91 6.33
CA SER A 76 8.92 -13.38 4.97
C SER A 76 7.56 -13.68 4.36
N TRP A 77 7.07 -12.77 3.52
CA TRP A 77 5.80 -12.92 2.82
C TRP A 77 6.03 -13.07 1.33
N PHE A 78 5.27 -13.95 0.70
CA PHE A 78 5.33 -14.24 -0.73
C PHE A 78 3.92 -14.18 -1.31
N TYR A 79 3.79 -13.51 -2.44
CA TYR A 79 2.58 -13.57 -3.24
C TYR A 79 2.58 -14.85 -4.08
N TYR A 80 1.39 -15.26 -4.49
CA TYR A 80 1.24 -16.30 -5.49
C TYR A 80 2.06 -15.95 -6.75
N PRO A 81 2.69 -16.93 -7.43
CA PRO A 81 3.53 -16.65 -8.60
C PRO A 81 2.81 -15.86 -9.69
N GLU A 82 3.57 -15.06 -10.45
CA GLU A 82 3.09 -14.22 -11.55
C GLU A 82 2.01 -13.20 -11.14
N MET A 83 1.89 -12.92 -9.84
CA MET A 83 0.98 -11.90 -9.34
C MET A 83 1.50 -10.51 -9.65
N GLU A 84 0.65 -9.73 -10.30
CA GLU A 84 0.86 -8.31 -10.52
C GLU A 84 0.11 -7.51 -9.44
N LEU A 85 0.81 -6.53 -8.87
CA LEU A 85 0.22 -5.58 -7.92
C LEU A 85 0.04 -4.25 -8.62
N ALA A 86 -1.15 -3.67 -8.50
CA ALA A 86 -1.45 -2.36 -9.07
C ALA A 86 -1.01 -1.24 -8.11
N LEU A 87 -0.42 -0.19 -8.66
CA LEU A 87 -0.10 1.06 -7.96
C LEU A 87 -0.80 2.22 -8.67
N PHE A 88 -1.63 2.95 -7.95
CA PHE A 88 -2.25 4.18 -8.45
C PHE A 88 -1.52 5.40 -7.90
N ALA A 89 -1.16 6.33 -8.78
CA ALA A 89 -0.52 7.59 -8.40
C ALA A 89 -1.26 8.76 -9.07
N LEU A 90 -1.57 9.78 -8.27
CA LEU A 90 -2.00 11.09 -8.77
C LEU A 90 -0.81 12.02 -8.71
N LEU A 91 -0.54 12.70 -9.81
CA LEU A 91 0.63 13.57 -9.96
C LEU A 91 0.19 15.02 -10.04
N GLU A 92 0.96 15.90 -9.39
CA GLU A 92 0.90 17.34 -9.63
C GLU A 92 1.89 17.64 -10.74
N GLU A 93 1.39 17.96 -11.93
CA GLU A 93 2.19 18.09 -13.15
C GLU A 93 3.25 19.21 -13.05
N GLU A 94 2.99 20.24 -12.25
CA GLU A 94 4.00 21.29 -12.00
C GLU A 94 5.18 20.80 -11.15
N ALA A 95 5.01 19.71 -10.39
CA ALA A 95 6.00 19.20 -9.45
C ALA A 95 6.76 17.97 -9.97
N THR A 96 6.11 17.10 -10.74
CA THR A 96 6.70 15.86 -11.28
C THR A 96 5.91 15.33 -12.48
N ASP A 97 6.52 14.41 -13.22
CA ASP A 97 5.92 13.65 -14.31
C ASP A 97 5.98 12.14 -14.04
N ILE A 98 5.30 11.35 -14.89
CA ILE A 98 5.22 9.90 -14.78
C ILE A 98 6.57 9.21 -15.03
N ASP A 99 7.42 9.76 -15.90
CA ASP A 99 8.72 9.19 -16.24
C ASP A 99 9.63 9.18 -15.01
N ARG A 100 9.69 10.30 -14.28
CA ARG A 100 10.47 10.43 -13.03
C ARG A 100 9.97 9.50 -11.93
N VAL A 101 8.65 9.30 -11.85
CA VAL A 101 8.04 8.38 -10.88
C VAL A 101 8.41 6.94 -11.24
N THR A 102 8.32 6.58 -12.52
CA THR A 102 8.67 5.26 -13.06
C THR A 102 10.15 4.96 -12.82
N ASP A 103 11.05 5.89 -13.14
CA ASP A 103 12.49 5.75 -12.88
C ASP A 103 12.80 5.53 -11.41
N ALA A 104 12.15 6.31 -10.52
CA ALA A 104 12.33 6.17 -9.08
C ALA A 104 11.81 4.82 -8.57
N LEU A 105 10.64 4.38 -9.03
CA LEU A 105 10.07 3.08 -8.66
C LEU A 105 10.91 1.92 -9.17
N THR A 106 11.43 1.98 -10.40
CA THR A 106 12.34 0.96 -10.93
C THR A 106 13.62 0.89 -10.10
N ALA A 107 14.22 2.03 -9.72
CA ALA A 107 15.38 2.05 -8.83
C ALA A 107 15.07 1.43 -7.45
N ILE A 108 13.90 1.74 -6.89
CA ILE A 108 13.41 1.14 -5.63
C ILE A 108 13.24 -0.38 -5.79
N GLY A 109 12.65 -0.84 -6.90
CA GLY A 109 12.42 -2.26 -7.17
C GLY A 109 13.72 -3.06 -7.31
N LEU A 110 14.75 -2.49 -7.92
CA LEU A 110 16.08 -3.10 -8.05
C LEU A 110 16.79 -3.23 -6.69
N PHE A 111 16.66 -2.24 -5.81
CA PHE A 111 17.28 -2.27 -4.49
C PHE A 111 16.49 -3.14 -3.51
N GLY A 112 15.17 -2.92 -3.45
CA GLY A 112 14.23 -3.45 -2.49
C GLY A 112 13.51 -2.33 -1.72
N PHE A 113 12.21 -2.49 -1.48
CA PHE A 113 11.40 -1.59 -0.67
C PHE A 113 11.20 -2.11 0.75
N GLY A 114 11.27 -1.21 1.74
CA GLY A 114 10.93 -1.51 3.14
C GLY A 114 12.12 -1.87 4.03
N ARG A 115 11.82 -2.44 5.21
CA ARG A 115 12.79 -2.72 6.28
C ARG A 115 13.91 -3.67 5.84
N ASP A 116 13.55 -4.65 5.01
CA ASP A 116 14.39 -5.81 4.70
C ASP A 116 15.03 -5.72 3.30
N ALA A 117 15.06 -4.51 2.72
CA ALA A 117 15.68 -4.26 1.41
C ALA A 117 17.17 -4.68 1.37
N SER A 118 17.91 -4.42 2.46
CA SER A 118 19.34 -4.75 2.54
C SER A 118 19.63 -6.26 2.62
N THR A 119 18.64 -7.08 2.99
CA THR A 119 18.73 -8.54 3.02
C THR A 119 18.10 -9.18 1.77
N GLY A 120 17.69 -8.37 0.80
CA GLY A 120 17.12 -8.81 -0.49
C GLY A 120 15.60 -8.82 -0.55
N GLY A 121 14.90 -8.41 0.52
CA GLY A 121 13.44 -8.32 0.55
C GLY A 121 12.88 -7.13 -0.25
N GLY A 122 11.60 -7.22 -0.61
CA GLY A 122 10.85 -6.10 -1.19
C GLY A 122 11.27 -5.68 -2.61
N ARG A 123 11.98 -6.54 -3.35
CA ARG A 123 12.32 -6.31 -4.75
C ARG A 123 11.12 -6.57 -5.66
N PHE A 124 11.03 -5.82 -6.74
CA PHE A 124 9.99 -5.96 -7.75
C PHE A 124 10.47 -5.41 -9.10
N SER A 125 9.79 -5.80 -10.16
CA SER A 125 9.87 -5.18 -11.48
C SER A 125 8.60 -4.38 -11.73
N LEU A 126 8.74 -3.24 -12.41
CA LEU A 126 7.60 -2.41 -12.79
C LEU A 126 7.09 -2.86 -14.16
N ALA A 127 5.77 -3.03 -14.28
CA ALA A 127 5.10 -3.23 -15.56
C ALA A 127 4.91 -1.89 -16.30
N GLU A 128 4.33 -1.92 -17.49
CA GLU A 128 3.99 -0.69 -18.21
C GLU A 128 2.96 0.13 -17.42
N GLY A 129 3.14 1.44 -17.38
CA GLY A 129 2.19 2.37 -16.77
C GLY A 129 1.10 2.77 -17.76
N GLU A 130 -0.13 2.89 -17.28
CA GLU A 130 -1.27 3.38 -18.06
C GLU A 130 -1.89 4.59 -17.36
N GLU A 131 -2.17 5.66 -18.10
CA GLU A 131 -2.94 6.78 -17.60
C GLU A 131 -4.43 6.39 -17.49
N LYS A 132 -4.99 6.51 -16.28
CA LYS A 132 -6.40 6.25 -16.02
C LYS A 132 -7.12 7.53 -15.65
N THR A 133 -8.32 7.71 -16.20
CA THR A 133 -9.25 8.75 -15.76
C THR A 133 -10.03 8.25 -14.55
N ILE A 134 -10.26 9.12 -13.56
CA ILE A 134 -11.19 8.79 -12.47
C ILE A 134 -12.60 8.68 -13.05
N PRO A 135 -13.32 7.57 -12.81
CA PRO A 135 -14.63 7.36 -13.42
C PRO A 135 -15.63 8.38 -12.90
N THR A 136 -16.65 8.65 -13.70
CA THR A 136 -17.85 9.34 -13.23
C THR A 136 -18.91 8.30 -12.90
N ALA A 137 -19.69 8.53 -11.84
CA ALA A 137 -20.79 7.66 -11.48
C ALA A 137 -22.10 8.45 -11.43
N ASP A 138 -23.10 7.97 -12.18
CA ASP A 138 -24.41 8.60 -12.25
C ASP A 138 -25.06 8.67 -10.87
N GLY A 139 -25.41 9.89 -10.45
CA GLY A 139 -25.97 10.12 -9.12
C GLY A 139 -24.99 9.87 -7.98
N ALA A 140 -23.67 9.90 -8.23
CA ALA A 140 -22.65 9.79 -7.20
C ALA A 140 -22.94 10.74 -6.03
N ASN A 141 -22.94 10.17 -4.83
CA ASN A 141 -23.22 10.86 -3.58
C ASN A 141 -22.23 10.48 -2.46
N ALA A 142 -21.24 9.65 -2.77
CA ALA A 142 -20.22 9.18 -1.84
C ALA A 142 -18.88 8.96 -2.56
N CYS A 143 -17.80 8.95 -1.78
CA CYS A 143 -16.43 8.73 -2.22
C CYS A 143 -15.84 7.52 -1.47
N TYR A 144 -15.24 6.59 -2.21
CA TYR A 144 -14.54 5.41 -1.66
C TYR A 144 -13.02 5.63 -1.75
N LEU A 145 -12.31 5.71 -0.62
CA LEU A 145 -10.87 6.00 -0.61
C LEU A 145 -10.03 4.81 -1.07
N LEU A 146 -9.05 5.05 -1.94
CA LEU A 146 -8.07 4.05 -2.41
C LEU A 146 -6.77 4.03 -1.60
N ALA A 147 -6.65 4.89 -0.59
CA ALA A 147 -5.50 4.94 0.31
C ALA A 147 -5.88 5.62 1.63
N PRO A 148 -5.05 5.48 2.69
CA PRO A 148 -5.29 6.19 3.93
C PRO A 148 -5.21 7.71 3.76
N ALA A 149 -6.22 8.43 4.26
CA ALA A 149 -6.29 9.89 4.18
C ALA A 149 -6.54 10.54 5.54
N ILE A 150 -6.14 11.81 5.67
CA ILE A 150 -6.51 12.63 6.82
C ILE A 150 -7.74 13.44 6.42
N PRO A 151 -8.92 13.21 7.01
CA PRO A 151 -10.12 13.95 6.63
C PRO A 151 -9.96 15.47 6.79
N GLU A 152 -10.52 16.22 5.83
CA GLU A 152 -10.76 17.65 5.98
C GLU A 152 -11.94 17.87 6.94
N LYS A 153 -11.90 18.94 7.75
CA LYS A 153 -12.91 19.16 8.79
C LYS A 153 -14.29 19.53 8.22
N SER A 154 -14.34 20.07 7.00
CA SER A 154 -15.54 20.69 6.42
C SER A 154 -16.27 19.81 5.42
N ASP A 155 -15.59 18.83 4.82
CA ASP A 155 -15.95 18.42 3.45
C ASP A 155 -17.05 17.36 3.38
N SER A 156 -17.27 16.61 4.46
CA SER A 156 -18.27 15.53 4.47
C SER A 156 -19.26 15.69 5.62
N SER A 157 -20.51 15.28 5.36
CA SER A 157 -21.57 15.23 6.38
C SER A 157 -21.37 14.03 7.28
N GLU A 158 -20.94 12.92 6.70
CA GLU A 158 -20.77 11.62 7.35
C GLU A 158 -19.54 10.92 6.79
N HIS A 159 -18.88 10.13 7.64
CA HIS A 159 -17.70 9.35 7.29
C HIS A 159 -17.78 7.98 7.97
N TYR A 160 -17.53 6.91 7.21
CA TYR A 160 -17.38 5.56 7.72
C TYR A 160 -15.98 5.06 7.39
N PHE A 161 -15.21 4.71 8.42
CA PHE A 161 -13.83 4.28 8.22
C PHE A 161 -13.31 3.47 9.40
N THR A 162 -12.31 2.65 9.13
CA THR A 162 -11.43 2.08 10.15
C THR A 162 -10.30 3.08 10.44
N PRO A 163 -9.96 3.36 11.71
CA PRO A 163 -8.81 4.20 12.02
C PRO A 163 -7.49 3.52 11.63
N PHE A 164 -6.68 4.20 10.82
CA PHE A 164 -5.32 3.79 10.48
C PHE A 164 -4.30 4.65 11.22
N VAL A 165 -3.34 4.03 11.90
CA VAL A 165 -2.27 4.75 12.62
C VAL A 165 -0.96 4.63 11.84
N ARG A 166 -0.52 5.74 11.25
CA ARG A 166 0.74 5.77 10.50
C ARG A 166 1.91 6.04 11.44
N PHE A 167 2.74 5.02 11.64
CA PHE A 167 4.02 5.14 12.33
C PHE A 167 5.11 5.54 11.34
N GLY A 168 5.97 6.47 11.72
CA GLY A 168 7.04 6.96 10.87
C GLY A 168 8.37 6.95 11.58
N LYS A 169 9.40 6.47 10.89
CA LYS A 169 10.80 6.70 11.25
C LYS A 169 11.45 7.51 10.13
N HIS A 170 12.32 8.43 10.51
CA HIS A 170 13.17 9.13 9.54
C HIS A 170 14.20 8.18 8.93
N GLY A 171 14.55 8.44 7.68
CA GLY A 171 15.64 7.77 6.97
C GLY A 171 17.01 8.41 7.22
N ASP A 172 18.04 7.82 6.61
CA ASP A 172 19.40 8.37 6.51
C ASP A 172 19.98 8.89 7.84
N ARG A 173 20.55 10.10 7.88
CA ARG A 173 21.22 10.68 9.06
C ARG A 173 20.27 10.83 10.24
N LEU A 174 19.00 11.13 9.98
CA LEU A 174 17.99 11.34 11.02
C LEU A 174 17.55 10.02 11.67
N ALA A 175 17.69 8.88 10.98
CA ALA A 175 17.43 7.56 11.54
C ALA A 175 18.33 7.22 12.74
N ARG A 176 19.51 7.87 12.84
CA ARG A 176 20.51 7.73 13.90
C ARG A 176 20.51 8.90 14.89
N SER A 177 19.57 9.83 14.76
CA SER A 177 19.47 10.97 15.68
C SER A 177 18.90 10.57 17.04
N ALA A 178 18.91 11.49 18.01
CA ALA A 178 18.29 11.29 19.32
C ALA A 178 16.75 11.15 19.26
N ASN A 179 16.12 11.66 18.19
CA ASN A 179 14.66 11.56 17.98
C ASN A 179 14.37 11.09 16.55
N PRO A 180 14.62 9.80 16.26
CA PRO A 180 14.51 9.27 14.89
C PRO A 180 13.07 9.01 14.45
N PHE A 181 12.11 9.03 15.38
CA PHE A 181 10.70 8.76 15.11
C PHE A 181 9.91 10.05 14.83
N ARG A 182 8.98 9.96 13.87
CA ARG A 182 7.94 10.96 13.64
C ARG A 182 6.79 10.74 14.62
N ASN A 183 6.06 11.80 14.93
CA ASN A 183 4.79 11.72 15.63
C ASN A 183 3.82 10.89 14.80
N LEU A 184 3.09 9.99 15.47
CA LEU A 184 2.04 9.19 14.86
C LEU A 184 0.92 10.08 14.31
N VAL A 185 0.33 9.65 13.21
CA VAL A 185 -0.80 10.33 12.57
C VAL A 185 -1.96 9.34 12.45
N ILE A 186 -3.13 9.75 12.92
CA ILE A 186 -4.37 8.97 12.77
C ILE A 186 -5.05 9.40 11.47
N MET A 187 -5.42 8.43 10.66
CA MET A 187 -6.00 8.57 9.33
C MET A 187 -7.28 7.74 9.23
N ALA A 188 -8.13 8.05 8.26
CA ALA A 188 -9.13 7.12 7.76
C ALA A 188 -8.42 6.14 6.83
N ASP A 189 -8.58 4.83 7.04
CA ASP A 189 -7.90 3.80 6.25
C ASP A 189 -8.43 3.71 4.81
N GLU A 190 -7.73 2.93 3.97
CA GLU A 190 -8.25 2.48 2.68
C GLU A 190 -9.65 1.88 2.82
N GLY A 191 -10.51 2.13 1.83
CA GLY A 191 -11.89 1.69 1.82
C GLY A 191 -12.84 2.52 2.69
N ALA A 192 -12.36 3.62 3.27
CA ALA A 192 -13.22 4.59 3.91
C ALA A 192 -14.26 5.20 2.94
N VAL A 193 -15.48 5.41 3.43
CA VAL A 193 -16.60 5.99 2.68
C VAL A 193 -16.94 7.37 3.22
N PHE A 194 -16.80 8.39 2.38
CA PHE A 194 -17.07 9.78 2.73
C PHE A 194 -18.29 10.28 1.96
N ILE A 195 -19.27 10.87 2.68
CA ILE A 195 -20.46 11.46 2.08
C ILE A 195 -20.27 12.98 2.02
N PRO A 196 -19.90 13.57 0.87
CA PRO A 196 -19.59 14.99 0.78
C PRO A 196 -20.83 15.87 1.05
N LYS A 197 -20.63 17.02 1.70
CA LYS A 197 -21.72 18.02 1.89
C LYS A 197 -22.07 18.74 0.61
N ASN A 198 -21.09 18.89 -0.29
CA ASN A 198 -21.21 19.63 -1.54
C ASN A 198 -20.64 18.79 -2.69
N ARG A 199 -21.30 18.82 -3.85
CA ARG A 199 -20.87 18.14 -5.07
C ARG A 199 -19.54 18.67 -5.63
N ALA A 200 -19.10 19.87 -5.24
CA ALA A 200 -17.79 20.41 -5.64
C ALA A 200 -16.60 19.51 -5.27
N VAL A 201 -16.77 18.62 -4.28
CA VAL A 201 -15.76 17.58 -3.96
C VAL A 201 -15.42 16.73 -5.19
N PHE A 202 -16.39 16.49 -6.09
CA PHE A 202 -16.19 15.67 -7.29
C PHE A 202 -15.39 16.36 -8.40
N GLU A 203 -15.05 17.64 -8.25
CA GLU A 203 -14.20 18.38 -9.21
C GLU A 203 -12.71 18.14 -8.98
N LYS A 204 -12.35 17.48 -7.87
CA LYS A 204 -10.98 17.25 -7.43
C LYS A 204 -10.72 15.75 -7.35
N PRO A 205 -9.58 15.23 -7.87
CA PRO A 205 -9.34 13.80 -7.96
C PRO A 205 -8.91 13.13 -6.64
N TYR A 206 -8.83 13.89 -5.54
CA TYR A 206 -8.34 13.38 -4.26
C TYR A 206 -9.04 14.02 -3.06
N LEU A 207 -9.01 13.30 -1.94
CA LEU A 207 -9.50 13.74 -0.65
C LEU A 207 -8.39 13.82 0.39
N GLY A 208 -8.63 14.63 1.42
CA GLY A 208 -7.80 14.72 2.60
C GLY A 208 -6.77 15.85 2.56
N ARG A 209 -5.86 15.83 3.53
CA ARG A 209 -4.95 16.95 3.80
C ARG A 209 -3.60 16.48 4.34
N PRO A 210 -2.56 17.32 4.34
CA PRO A 210 -1.29 16.97 4.93
C PRO A 210 -1.30 17.14 6.46
N ALA A 211 -0.42 16.42 7.14
CA ALA A 211 -0.07 16.67 8.53
C ALA A 211 1.32 17.30 8.63
N PHE A 212 1.35 18.49 9.24
CA PHE A 212 2.56 19.23 9.59
C PHE A 212 2.96 18.99 11.05
N ASN A 213 4.14 19.47 11.45
CA ASN A 213 4.66 19.36 12.82
C ASN A 213 4.75 17.91 13.31
N THR A 214 5.03 16.98 12.39
CA THR A 214 5.13 15.55 12.66
C THR A 214 6.54 15.14 13.11
N SER A 215 7.49 16.07 13.22
CA SER A 215 8.83 15.77 13.72
C SER A 215 9.36 16.84 14.66
N LYS A 216 10.01 16.39 15.73
CA LYS A 216 10.74 17.25 16.68
C LYS A 216 12.11 17.71 16.18
N VAL A 217 12.65 17.07 15.13
CA VAL A 217 14.02 17.32 14.64
C VAL A 217 14.07 17.92 13.23
N MET A 218 12.96 17.89 12.49
CA MET A 218 12.88 18.45 11.15
C MET A 218 11.50 19.06 10.92
N ALA A 219 11.38 20.38 11.10
CA ALA A 219 10.10 21.09 11.02
C ALA A 219 9.41 20.96 9.64
N GLN A 220 10.20 20.77 8.58
CA GLN A 220 9.73 20.59 7.20
C GLN A 220 9.14 19.19 6.94
N THR A 221 9.12 18.31 7.95
CA THR A 221 8.54 16.97 7.79
C THR A 221 7.04 17.05 7.58
N VAL A 222 6.59 16.55 6.43
CA VAL A 222 5.18 16.42 6.08
C VAL A 222 4.81 14.95 6.01
N VAL A 223 3.64 14.60 6.54
CA VAL A 223 2.99 13.32 6.25
C VAL A 223 1.88 13.60 5.24
N GLN A 224 1.98 13.00 4.06
CA GLN A 224 0.90 13.04 3.07
C GLN A 224 -0.28 12.23 3.59
N GLY A 225 -1.42 12.90 3.70
CA GLY A 225 -2.71 12.33 4.06
C GLY A 225 -3.75 12.58 2.98
N TYR A 226 -3.30 12.55 1.72
CA TYR A 226 -4.13 12.64 0.52
C TYR A 226 -4.34 11.24 -0.05
N ALA A 227 -5.56 10.98 -0.53
CA ALA A 227 -5.88 9.72 -1.20
C ALA A 227 -6.72 9.99 -2.46
N PRO A 228 -6.44 9.29 -3.58
CA PRO A 228 -7.40 9.12 -4.65
C PRO A 228 -8.68 8.47 -4.12
N TYR A 229 -9.81 8.72 -4.78
CA TYR A 229 -11.07 8.08 -4.45
C TYR A 229 -11.84 7.67 -5.70
N LEU A 230 -12.74 6.70 -5.54
CA LEU A 230 -13.73 6.34 -6.55
C LEU A 230 -15.10 6.90 -6.18
N PRO A 231 -15.75 7.68 -7.06
CA PRO A 231 -17.11 8.14 -6.80
C PRO A 231 -18.09 6.99 -7.00
N PHE A 232 -19.10 6.93 -6.14
CA PHE A 232 -20.16 5.94 -6.28
C PHE A 232 -21.48 6.44 -5.70
N ARG A 233 -22.56 5.72 -6.00
CA ARG A 233 -23.87 5.94 -5.43
C ARG A 233 -24.08 5.00 -4.24
N LEU A 234 -24.08 5.57 -3.05
CA LEU A 234 -24.45 4.88 -1.82
C LEU A 234 -25.99 4.86 -1.69
N GLU A 235 -26.54 3.66 -1.56
CA GLU A 235 -27.94 3.46 -1.20
C GLU A 235 -28.18 3.91 0.25
N ARG A 236 -29.30 4.57 0.49
CA ARG A 236 -29.70 5.08 1.80
C ARG A 236 -30.99 4.43 2.26
#